data_AF-A0A3B9ISY4-F1
#
_entry.id   AF-A0A3B9ISY4-F1
#
_cell.length_a   1.000
_cell.length_b   1.000
_cell.length_c   1.000
_cell.angle_alpha   90.00
_cell.angle_beta   90.00
_cell.angle_gamma   90.00
#
_symmetry.space_group_name_H-M   'P 1'
#
loop_
_entity.id
_entity.type
_entity.pdbx_description
1 polymer ?
#
loop_
_entity_poly.entity_id
_entity_poly.type
_entity_poly.pdbx_seq_one_letter_code
_entity_poly.pdbx_strand_id
1 'polypeptide(L)'
;MTDSAVSDQILFHPLKKIEIIVTGETEPFVRRLLDDSGVSGYTLIRDVAGKGHHRFQEGRLLFNDQASLVMLLAVAPENAIRRIAAGLA
;
A
#
# COMPACT_ATOMS: atom_id res chain seq x y z
N MET A 1 -46.20 -10.51 -16.99
CA MET A 1 -45.03 -11.40 -16.84
C MET A 1 -43.87 -10.52 -16.39
N THR A 2 -43.87 -10.23 -15.09
CA THR A 2 -42.92 -9.36 -14.39
C THR A 2 -41.70 -10.19 -14.05
N ASP A 3 -40.56 -9.91 -14.68
CA ASP A 3 -39.28 -10.43 -14.22
C ASP A 3 -38.48 -9.28 -13.62
N SER A 4 -38.77 -9.07 -12.35
CA SER A 4 -37.98 -8.29 -11.41
C SER A 4 -36.76 -9.13 -11.00
N ALA A 5 -35.69 -9.07 -11.80
CA ALA A 5 -34.38 -9.52 -11.35
C ALA A 5 -33.65 -8.30 -10.77
N VAL A 6 -33.66 -8.24 -9.44
CA VAL A 6 -32.90 -7.31 -8.61
C VAL A 6 -31.47 -7.22 -9.13
N SER A 7 -31.12 -6.11 -9.78
CA SER A 7 -29.72 -5.71 -9.88
C SER A 7 -29.32 -5.33 -8.47
N ASP A 8 -28.75 -6.29 -7.76
CA ASP A 8 -28.26 -6.16 -6.40
C ASP A 8 -27.57 -4.81 -6.23
N GLN A 9 -28.14 -3.97 -5.37
CA GLN A 9 -27.61 -2.64 -5.08
C GLN A 9 -26.27 -2.81 -4.35
N ILE A 10 -25.18 -2.86 -5.10
CA ILE A 10 -23.83 -2.86 -4.52
C ILE A 10 -23.66 -1.52 -3.78
N LEU A 11 -23.59 -1.60 -2.46
CA LEU A 11 -23.34 -0.46 -1.59
C LEU A 11 -21.83 -0.18 -1.56
N PHE A 12 -21.45 1.03 -2.00
CA PHE A 12 -20.08 1.50 -1.92
C PHE A 12 -19.88 2.40 -0.69
N HIS A 13 -18.72 2.25 -0.04
CA HIS A 13 -18.31 3.08 1.08
C HIS A 13 -17.04 3.87 0.72
N PRO A 14 -17.00 5.19 0.97
CA PRO A 14 -15.82 5.99 0.68
C PRO A 14 -14.67 5.62 1.63
N LEU A 15 -13.54 5.24 1.04
CA LEU A 15 -12.28 4.96 1.74
C LEU A 15 -11.13 5.69 1.05
N LYS A 16 -9.96 5.68 1.68
CA LYS A 16 -8.74 6.26 1.14
C LYS A 16 -7.74 5.15 0.85
N LYS A 17 -6.99 5.31 -0.22
CA LYS A 17 -5.88 4.44 -0.61
C LYS A 17 -4.57 5.18 -0.38
N ILE A 18 -3.59 4.51 0.24
CA ILE A 18 -2.21 4.99 0.34
C ILE A 18 -1.29 3.98 -0.35
N GLU A 19 -0.32 4.50 -1.09
CA GLU A 19 0.75 3.74 -1.74
C GLU A 19 2.08 4.26 -1.20
N ILE A 20 2.85 3.38 -0.57
CA ILE A 20 4.09 3.73 0.12
C ILE A 20 5.22 2.97 -0.58
N ILE A 21 6.11 3.69 -1.24
CA ILE A 21 7.27 3.11 -1.94
C ILE A 21 8.51 3.39 -1.10
N VAL A 22 9.18 2.33 -0.64
CA VAL A 22 10.36 2.41 0.23
C VAL A 22 11.40 1.35 -0.18
N THR A 23 12.62 1.46 0.36
CA THR A 23 13.62 0.41 0.23
C THR A 23 13.17 -0.86 0.96
N GLY A 24 13.64 -2.04 0.53
CA GLY A 24 13.36 -3.29 1.24
C GLY A 24 13.77 -3.27 2.72
N GLU A 25 14.84 -2.56 3.06
CA GLU A 25 15.30 -2.38 4.45
C GLU A 25 14.30 -1.60 5.33
N THR A 26 13.53 -0.69 4.73
CA THR A 26 12.56 0.17 5.44
C THR A 26 11.18 -0.50 5.54
N GLU A 27 10.93 -1.54 4.74
CA GLU A 27 9.66 -2.28 4.70
C GLU A 27 9.16 -2.72 6.09
N PRO A 28 10.00 -3.32 6.97
CA PRO A 28 9.53 -3.78 8.27
C PRO A 28 9.01 -2.65 9.18
N PHE A 29 9.58 -1.44 9.05
CA PHE A 29 9.12 -0.25 9.77
C PHE A 29 7.75 0.19 9.25
N VAL A 30 7.59 0.29 7.93
CA VAL A 30 6.30 0.70 7.31
C VAL A 30 5.21 -0.31 7.64
N ARG A 31 5.51 -1.62 7.58
CA ARG A 31 4.58 -2.68 7.98
C ARG A 31 4.07 -2.48 9.40
N ARG A 32 4.99 -2.27 10.36
CA ARG A 32 4.61 -2.03 11.76
C ARG A 32 3.76 -0.76 11.91
N LEU A 33 4.10 0.31 11.20
CA LEU A 33 3.32 1.54 11.22
C LEU A 33 1.90 1.33 10.69
N LEU A 34 1.73 0.53 9.63
CA LEU A 34 0.40 0.15 9.11
C LEU A 34 -0.39 -0.63 10.17
N ASP A 35 0.22 -1.66 10.76
CA ASP A 35 -0.39 -2.50 11.81
C ASP A 35 -0.83 -1.64 13.01
N ASP A 36 0.04 -0.76 13.51
CA ASP A 36 -0.22 0.13 14.65
C ASP A 36 -1.26 1.23 14.33
N SER A 37 -1.48 1.55 13.04
CA SER A 37 -2.41 2.60 12.62
C SER A 37 -3.87 2.14 12.48
N GLY A 38 -4.13 0.83 12.64
CA GLY A 38 -5.48 0.26 12.58
C GLY A 38 -6.01 0.06 11.16
N VAL A 39 -5.14 -0.23 10.19
CA VAL A 39 -5.58 -0.73 8.87
C VAL A 39 -6.00 -2.20 9.00
N SER A 40 -6.97 -2.65 8.20
CA SER A 40 -7.40 -4.05 8.19
C SER A 40 -6.43 -4.98 7.46
N GLY A 41 -5.54 -4.41 6.65
CA GLY A 41 -4.52 -5.14 5.90
C GLY A 41 -3.84 -4.25 4.86
N TYR A 42 -2.84 -4.81 4.20
CA TYR A 42 -2.11 -4.18 3.11
C TYR A 42 -1.63 -5.23 2.10
N THR A 43 -1.33 -4.78 0.89
CA THR A 43 -0.70 -5.57 -0.16
C THR A 43 0.76 -5.13 -0.32
N LEU A 44 1.68 -6.08 -0.34
CA LEU A 44 3.11 -5.85 -0.60
C LEU A 44 3.46 -6.26 -2.03
N ILE A 45 3.95 -5.30 -2.82
CA ILE A 45 4.49 -5.53 -4.17
C ILE A 45 6.01 -5.39 -4.08
N ARG A 46 6.72 -6.47 -4.40
CA ARG A 46 8.19 -6.52 -4.38
C ARG A 46 8.76 -6.20 -5.75
N ASP A 47 10.07 -5.98 -5.79
CA ASP A 47 10.87 -5.78 -7.00
C ASP A 47 10.36 -4.64 -7.89
N VAL A 48 9.94 -3.54 -7.25
CA VAL A 48 9.47 -2.35 -7.96
C VAL A 48 10.68 -1.58 -8.50
N ALA A 49 10.60 -1.08 -9.73
CA ALA A 49 11.60 -0.16 -10.27
C ALA A 49 11.11 1.29 -10.16
N GLY A 50 12.02 2.25 -9.98
CA GLY A 50 11.63 3.66 -9.85
C GLY A 50 12.79 4.64 -10.02
N LYS A 51 12.47 5.88 -10.43
CA LYS A 51 13.44 6.98 -10.52
C LYS A 51 13.15 8.03 -9.44
N GLY A 52 14.06 8.16 -8.48
CA GLY A 52 14.06 9.29 -7.54
C GLY A 52 14.87 10.47 -8.07
N HIS A 53 15.05 11.50 -7.25
CA HIS A 53 15.84 12.69 -7.61
C HIS A 53 17.29 12.36 -8.02
N HIS A 54 17.92 11.36 -7.40
CA HIS A 54 19.35 11.10 -7.56
C HIS A 54 19.68 9.94 -8.51
N ARG A 55 18.89 8.87 -8.54
CA ARG A 55 19.22 7.64 -9.27
C ARG A 55 17.97 6.85 -9.64
N PHE A 56 18.08 6.09 -10.74
CA PHE A 56 17.15 4.99 -11.05
C PHE A 56 17.50 3.76 -10.22
N GLN A 57 16.49 3.16 -9.59
CA GLN A 57 16.60 1.90 -8.87
C GLN A 57 15.86 0.83 -9.67
N GLU A 58 16.60 -0.18 -10.11
CA GLU A 58 16.00 -1.37 -10.72
C GLU A 58 15.45 -2.29 -9.63
N GLY A 59 14.29 -2.90 -9.91
CA GLY A 59 13.58 -3.73 -8.94
C GLY A 59 14.30 -5.02 -8.60
N ARG A 60 15.05 -5.59 -9.55
CA ARG A 60 15.75 -6.86 -9.37
C ARG A 60 17.22 -6.71 -9.76
N LEU A 61 18.08 -6.46 -8.78
CA LEU A 61 19.53 -6.51 -8.95
C LEU A 61 20.18 -7.23 -7.76
N LEU A 62 20.71 -8.43 -8.05
CA LEU A 62 21.87 -9.05 -7.41
C LEU A 62 21.68 -9.64 -6.00
N PHE A 63 21.50 -10.97 -5.95
CA PHE A 63 22.00 -11.92 -4.94
C PHE A 63 21.65 -11.74 -3.45
N ASN A 64 20.86 -10.74 -3.05
CA ASN A 64 20.34 -10.59 -1.69
C ASN A 64 18.83 -10.85 -1.66
N ASP A 65 18.32 -11.47 -0.59
CA ASP A 65 16.88 -11.74 -0.39
C ASP A 65 16.05 -10.47 -0.11
N GLN A 66 16.71 -9.31 -0.07
CA GLN A 66 16.08 -7.99 0.12
C GLN A 66 15.83 -7.31 -1.22
N ALA A 67 14.56 -7.03 -1.51
CA ALA A 67 14.16 -6.27 -2.69
C ALA A 67 14.70 -4.83 -2.63
N SER A 68 15.13 -4.31 -3.78
CA SER A 68 15.68 -2.95 -3.92
C SER A 68 14.66 -1.89 -3.51
N LEU A 69 13.46 -1.95 -4.10
CA LEU A 69 12.28 -1.19 -3.68
C LEU A 69 11.09 -2.12 -3.52
N VAL A 70 10.24 -1.79 -2.57
CA VAL A 70 8.93 -2.40 -2.38
C VAL A 70 7.85 -1.33 -2.33
N MET A 71 6.63 -1.71 -2.66
CA MET A 71 5.44 -0.88 -2.50
C MET A 71 4.46 -1.56 -1.55
N LEU A 72 4.07 -0.85 -0.49
CA LEU A 72 2.98 -1.23 0.39
C LEU A 72 1.74 -0.42 0.02
N LEU A 73 0.63 -1.10 -0.18
CA LEU A 73 -0.65 -0.51 -0.55
C LEU A 73 -1.67 -0.86 0.53
N ALA A 74 -2.31 0.15 1.11
CA ALA A 74 -3.38 -0.05 2.10
C ALA A 74 -4.61 0.78 1.74
N VAL A 75 -5.79 0.25 2.08
CA VAL A 75 -7.08 0.94 1.97
C VAL A 75 -7.69 1.01 3.36
N ALA A 76 -7.98 2.23 3.83
CA ALA A 76 -8.49 2.44 5.18
C ALA A 76 -9.34 3.72 5.28
N PRO A 77 -10.07 3.91 6.40
CA PRO A 77 -10.73 5.18 6.68
C PRO A 77 -9.72 6.33 6.79
N GLU A 78 -10.18 7.55 6.51
CA GLU A 78 -9.30 8.72 6.38
C GLU A 78 -8.45 9.00 7.62
N ASN A 79 -8.98 8.77 8.83
CA ASN A 79 -8.25 8.96 10.07
C ASN A 79 -7.04 8.01 10.21
N ALA A 80 -7.16 6.75 9.75
CA ALA A 80 -6.07 5.79 9.74
C ALA A 80 -5.00 6.23 8.73
N ILE A 81 -5.39 6.62 7.52
CA ILE A 81 -4.46 7.14 6.52
C ILE A 81 -3.71 8.38 7.01
N ARG A 82 -4.38 9.28 7.74
CA ARG A 82 -3.73 10.46 8.35
C ARG A 82 -2.69 10.07 9.41
N ARG A 83 -2.97 9.06 10.25
CA ARG A 83 -1.99 8.55 11.23
C ARG A 83 -0.77 7.95 10.52
N ILE A 84 -0.98 7.16 9.48
CA ILE A 84 0.11 6.59 8.67
C ILE A 84 0.97 7.70 8.05
N ALA A 85 0.33 8.66 7.38
CA ALA A 85 1.04 9.79 6.76
C ALA A 85 1.83 10.61 7.80
N ALA A 86 1.28 10.81 8.99
CA ALA A 86 1.98 11.52 10.08
C ALA A 86 3.17 10.72 10.64
N GLY A 87 3.12 9.39 10.65
CA GLY A 87 4.23 8.54 11.07
C GLY A 87 5.34 8.38 10.04
N LEU A 88 5.11 8.80 8.78
CA LEU A 88 6.09 8.80 7.69
C LEU A 88 6.78 10.16 7.48
N ALA A 89 6.20 11.24 8.03
CA ALA A 89 6.71 12.61 7.92
C ALA A 89 7.81 12.89 8.95
#